data_AF-A0A6I5NZ21-F1
#
_entry.id   AF-A0A6I5NZ21-F1
#
_cell.length_a   1.000
_cell.length_b   1.000
_cell.length_c   1.000
_cell.angle_alpha   90.00
_cell.angle_beta   90.00
_cell.angle_gamma   90.00
#
_symmetry.space_group_name_H-M   'P 1'
#
loop_
_entity.id
_entity.type
_entity.pdbx_description
1 polymer ?
#
loop_
_entity_poly.entity_id
_entity_poly.type
_entity_poly.pdbx_seq_one_letter_code
_entity_poly.pdbx_strand_id
1 'polypeptide(L)'
;MPYYEVTINGENFWMMMEDKPSKMGFYTNRYVEATNETEAENKAVQMIRDDSTFDKILNERSDPPMIYCDGISELEGNVDLPPVNQGYVFYREDLDS
;
A
#
# COMPACT_ATOMS: atom_id res chain seq x y z
N MET A 1 7.60 -20.03 8.38
CA MET A 1 8.56 -18.98 8.00
C MET A 1 8.25 -17.75 8.86
N PRO A 2 9.15 -16.77 9.00
CA PRO A 2 8.81 -15.57 9.76
C PRO A 2 7.70 -14.76 9.08
N TYR A 3 6.99 -13.98 9.88
CA TYR A 3 6.10 -12.95 9.38
C TYR A 3 6.82 -11.62 9.34
N TYR A 4 6.54 -10.83 8.32
CA TYR A 4 7.05 -9.48 8.18
C TYR A 4 5.89 -8.48 8.17
N GLU A 5 6.06 -7.37 8.88
CA GLU A 5 5.29 -6.16 8.68
C GLU A 5 5.98 -5.30 7.64
N VAL A 6 5.26 -4.92 6.60
CA VAL A 6 5.73 -4.06 5.51
C VAL A 6 4.87 -2.81 5.50
N THR A 7 5.49 -1.66 5.73
CA THR A 7 4.86 -0.34 5.61
C THR A 7 4.96 0.11 4.16
N ILE A 8 3.81 0.36 3.53
CA ILE A 8 3.71 0.84 2.16
C ILE A 8 3.22 2.28 2.14
N ASN A 9 3.87 3.08 1.30
CA ASN A 9 3.44 4.40 0.89
C ASN A 9 3.06 4.36 -0.60
N GLY A 10 1.78 4.59 -0.90
CA GLY A 10 1.31 4.75 -2.27
C GLY A 10 1.16 6.23 -2.60
N GLU A 11 1.80 6.67 -3.68
CA GLU A 11 1.78 8.06 -4.13
C GLU A 11 1.20 8.18 -5.53
N ASN A 12 0.71 9.37 -5.86
CA ASN A 12 0.19 9.71 -7.18
C ASN A 12 -1.01 8.85 -7.59
N PHE A 13 -1.95 8.58 -6.69
CA PHE A 13 -3.19 7.88 -7.02
C PHE A 13 -4.28 8.88 -7.35
N TRP A 14 -4.64 9.00 -8.63
CA TRP A 14 -5.79 9.78 -9.04
C TRP A 14 -7.08 9.00 -8.79
N MET A 15 -7.93 9.48 -7.89
CA MET A 15 -9.17 8.79 -7.48
C MET A 15 -10.36 9.75 -7.43
N MET A 16 -11.57 9.19 -7.50
CA MET A 16 -12.81 9.96 -7.25
C MET A 16 -13.07 10.07 -5.74
N MET A 17 -12.89 11.26 -5.18
CA MET A 17 -13.19 11.58 -3.78
C MET A 17 -14.24 12.68 -3.74
N GLU A 18 -15.37 12.44 -3.06
CA GLU A 18 -16.48 13.42 -2.98
C GLU A 18 -16.93 13.93 -4.37
N ASP A 19 -17.04 13.01 -5.33
CA ASP A 19 -17.39 13.27 -6.74
C ASP A 19 -16.41 14.19 -7.50
N LYS A 20 -15.17 14.32 -7.02
CA LYS A 20 -14.10 15.06 -7.70
C LYS A 20 -12.86 14.18 -7.93
N PRO A 21 -12.21 14.27 -9.10
CA PRO A 21 -10.87 13.74 -9.27
C PRO A 21 -9.91 14.46 -8.32
N SER A 22 -9.25 13.71 -7.45
CA SER A 22 -8.24 14.21 -6.52
C SER A 22 -7.00 13.33 -6.59
N LYS A 23 -5.83 13.96 -6.47
CA LYS A 23 -4.56 13.26 -6.35
C LYS A 23 -4.33 12.91 -4.88
N MET A 24 -4.33 11.62 -4.60
CA MET A 24 -4.25 11.06 -3.26
C MET A 24 -2.96 10.27 -3.12
N GLY A 25 -2.43 10.26 -1.91
CA GLY A 25 -1.51 9.23 -1.45
C GLY A 25 -2.12 8.44 -0.30
N PHE A 26 -1.47 7.37 0.11
CA PHE A 26 -1.88 6.58 1.26
C PHE A 26 -0.73 5.88 1.97
N TYR A 27 -0.96 5.57 3.25
CA TYR A 27 -0.16 4.62 4.01
C TYR A 27 -0.98 3.38 4.36
N THR A 28 -0.34 2.22 4.34
CA THR A 28 -0.90 0.96 4.84
C THR A 28 0.21 0.03 5.32
N ASN A 29 -0.12 -0.85 6.27
CA ASN A 29 0.75 -1.97 6.63
C ASN A 29 0.23 -3.26 5.99
N ARG A 30 1.16 -4.13 5.58
CA ARG A 30 0.87 -5.48 5.09
C ARG A 30 1.67 -6.48 5.90
N TYR A 31 0.99 -7.56 6.29
CA TYR A 31 1.60 -8.64 7.05
C TYR A 31 1.69 -9.88 6.16
N VAL A 32 2.90 -10.34 5.93
CA VAL A 32 3.17 -11.43 4.97
C VAL A 32 4.13 -12.45 5.56
N GLU A 33 3.85 -13.72 5.32
CA GLU A 33 4.82 -14.78 5.58
C GLU A 33 5.82 -14.84 4.42
N ALA A 34 7.12 -14.74 4.72
CA ALA A 34 8.19 -14.72 3.72
C ALA A 34 9.50 -15.30 4.28
N THR A 35 10.45 -15.62 3.41
CA THR A 35 11.76 -16.15 3.80
C THR A 35 12.82 -15.07 4.04
N ASN A 36 12.57 -13.85 3.56
CA ASN A 36 13.43 -12.68 3.69
C ASN A 36 12.66 -11.38 3.36
N GLU A 37 13.27 -10.25 3.65
CA GLU A 37 12.71 -8.91 3.41
C GLU A 37 12.34 -8.66 1.94
N THR A 38 13.17 -9.09 0.99
CA THR A 38 12.89 -8.90 -0.45
C THR A 38 11.63 -9.66 -0.89
N GLU A 39 11.44 -10.89 -0.41
CA GLU A 39 10.21 -11.63 -0.67
C GLU A 39 9.01 -10.98 0.02
N ALA A 40 9.18 -10.47 1.25
CA ALA A 40 8.13 -9.77 1.98
C ALA A 40 7.65 -8.52 1.23
N GLU A 41 8.58 -7.67 0.77
CA GLU A 41 8.28 -6.48 -0.02
C GLU A 41 7.48 -6.84 -1.29
N ASN A 42 7.96 -7.80 -2.06
CA ASN A 42 7.30 -8.22 -3.31
C ASN A 42 5.87 -8.71 -3.05
N LYS A 43 5.66 -9.50 -1.99
CA LYS A 43 4.32 -9.96 -1.61
C LYS A 43 3.42 -8.79 -1.18
N ALA A 44 3.93 -7.89 -0.35
CA ALA A 44 3.19 -6.74 0.13
C ALA A 44 2.78 -5.80 -1.03
N VAL A 45 3.70 -5.50 -1.95
CA VAL A 45 3.41 -4.70 -3.15
C VAL A 45 2.39 -5.39 -4.05
N GLN A 46 2.51 -6.71 -4.24
CA GLN A 46 1.55 -7.47 -5.04
C GLN A 46 0.14 -7.41 -4.42
N MET A 47 0.01 -7.46 -3.10
CA MET A 47 -1.27 -7.31 -2.41
C MET A 47 -1.94 -5.96 -2.67
N ILE A 48 -1.16 -4.88 -2.89
CA ILE A 48 -1.71 -3.57 -3.27
C ILE A 48 -2.17 -3.57 -4.73
N ARG A 49 -1.39 -4.18 -5.62
CA ARG A 49 -1.73 -4.27 -7.06
C ARG A 49 -3.00 -5.07 -7.31
N ASP A 50 -3.25 -6.08 -6.49
CA ASP A 50 -4.43 -6.95 -6.59
C ASP A 50 -5.62 -6.43 -5.74
N ASP A 51 -5.48 -5.29 -5.05
CA ASP A 51 -6.53 -4.74 -4.21
C ASP A 51 -7.57 -3.99 -5.04
N SER A 52 -8.81 -4.48 -5.00
CA SER A 52 -9.96 -3.90 -5.71
C SER A 52 -10.25 -2.43 -5.35
N THR A 53 -9.72 -1.93 -4.24
CA THR A 53 -9.77 -0.50 -3.86
C THR A 53 -9.20 0.38 -4.98
N PHE A 54 -8.21 -0.11 -5.73
CA PHE A 54 -7.51 0.63 -6.78
C PHE A 54 -7.91 0.27 -8.21
N ASP A 55 -8.96 -0.55 -8.41
CA ASP A 55 -9.44 -0.93 -9.75
C ASP A 55 -9.92 0.25 -10.60
N LYS A 56 -10.26 1.37 -9.95
CA LYS A 56 -10.87 2.56 -10.59
C LYS A 56 -10.01 3.81 -10.51
N ILE A 57 -8.69 3.65 -10.38
CA ILE A 57 -7.77 4.78 -10.48
C ILE A 57 -7.90 5.45 -11.86
N LEU A 58 -7.71 6.76 -11.88
CA LEU A 58 -7.90 7.61 -13.06
C LEU A 58 -6.56 8.00 -13.72
N ASN A 59 -5.46 7.43 -13.25
CA ASN A 59 -4.12 7.70 -13.74
C ASN A 59 -3.98 7.47 -15.25
N GLU A 60 -3.35 8.42 -15.93
CA GLU A 60 -2.91 8.21 -17.31
C GLU A 60 -1.66 7.33 -17.35
N ARG A 61 -1.43 6.66 -18.48
CA ARG A 61 -0.21 5.82 -18.65
C ARG A 61 1.09 6.62 -18.54
N SER A 62 1.06 7.91 -18.83
CA SER A 62 2.20 8.84 -18.71
C SER A 62 2.44 9.32 -17.28
N ASP A 63 1.49 9.11 -16.37
CA ASP A 63 1.54 9.54 -14.97
C ASP A 63 1.05 8.40 -14.04
N PRO A 64 1.78 7.27 -13.98
CA PRO A 64 1.34 6.10 -13.25
C PRO A 64 1.40 6.32 -11.73
N PRO A 65 0.59 5.59 -10.94
CA PRO A 65 0.74 5.56 -9.50
C PRO A 65 2.08 4.92 -9.11
N MET A 66 2.61 5.31 -7.96
CA MET A 66 3.87 4.80 -7.43
C MET A 66 3.63 4.13 -6.08
N ILE A 67 4.28 3.00 -5.85
CA ILE A 67 4.16 2.25 -4.59
C ILE A 67 5.58 2.08 -4.05
N TYR A 68 5.80 2.56 -2.84
CA TYR A 68 7.07 2.51 -2.14
C TYR A 68 6.95 1.65 -0.90
N CYS A 69 8.03 0.93 -0.61
CA CYS A 69 8.21 0.26 0.67
C CYS A 69 8.96 1.20 1.62
N ASP A 70 8.25 1.74 2.60
CA ASP A 70 8.80 2.71 3.57
C ASP A 70 9.50 2.02 4.74
N GLY A 71 9.14 0.77 5.03
CA GLY A 71 9.76 0.00 6.10
C GLY A 71 9.40 -1.48 6.05
N ILE A 72 10.32 -2.31 6.53
CA ILE A 72 10.13 -3.76 6.69
C ILE A 72 10.61 -4.13 8.10
N SER A 73 9.86 -4.96 8.80
CA SER A 73 10.25 -5.47 10.12
C SER A 73 9.84 -6.93 10.26
N GLU A 74 10.80 -7.78 10.60
CA GLU A 74 10.50 -9.17 10.97
C GLU A 74 9.80 -9.19 12.33
N LEU A 75 8.72 -9.96 12.42
CA LEU A 75 7.94 -10.09 13.65
C LEU A 75 8.37 -11.36 14.38
N GLU A 76 8.87 -11.19 15.60
CA GLU A 76 9.34 -12.29 16.44
C GLU A 76 8.17 -12.98 17.18
N GLY A 77 8.14 -14.31 17.18
CA GLY A 77 7.25 -15.11 18.03
C GLY A 77 5.87 -15.44 17.43
N ASN A 78 4.90 -15.81 18.29
CA ASN A 78 3.51 -16.02 17.89
C ASN A 78 2.79 -14.68 17.85
N VAL A 79 2.70 -14.10 16.66
CA VAL A 79 2.06 -12.81 16.43
C VAL A 79 0.57 -13.01 16.18
N ASP A 80 -0.27 -12.31 16.93
CA ASP A 80 -1.69 -12.17 16.60
C ASP A 80 -1.81 -11.14 15.47
N LEU A 81 -1.95 -11.63 14.23
CA LEU A 81 -1.96 -10.77 13.06
C LEU A 81 -3.34 -10.13 12.89
N PRO A 82 -3.40 -8.84 12.53
CA PRO A 82 -4.66 -8.21 12.20
C PRO A 82 -5.28 -8.88 10.95
N PRO A 83 -6.59 -8.71 10.72
CA PRO A 83 -7.26 -9.20 9.52
C PRO A 83 -6.51 -8.77 8.25
N VAL A 84 -6.32 -9.74 7.35
CA VAL A 84 -5.59 -9.52 6.08
C VAL A 84 -6.26 -8.40 5.27
N ASN A 85 -5.45 -7.52 4.68
CA ASN A 85 -5.87 -6.48 3.74
C ASN A 85 -6.89 -5.46 4.29
N GLN A 86 -6.70 -4.94 5.50
CA GLN A 86 -7.61 -3.91 6.04
C GLN A 86 -6.88 -2.63 6.44
N GLY A 87 -7.44 -1.51 6.00
CA GLY A 87 -7.06 -0.16 6.41
C GLY A 87 -6.13 0.54 5.43
N TYR A 88 -6.53 1.74 5.01
CA TYR A 88 -5.69 2.71 4.33
C TYR A 88 -5.84 4.04 5.05
N VAL A 89 -4.73 4.73 5.26
CA VAL A 89 -4.74 6.12 5.71
C VAL A 89 -4.45 6.98 4.50
N PHE A 90 -5.51 7.53 3.88
CA PHE A 90 -5.39 8.40 2.72
C PHE A 90 -5.05 9.84 3.11
N TYR A 91 -4.22 10.49 2.31
CA TYR A 91 -3.93 11.92 2.40
C TYR A 91 -4.02 12.56 1.01
N ARG A 92 -4.32 13.86 0.96
CA ARG A 92 -4.36 14.64 -0.27
C ARG A 92 -2.94 15.09 -0.63
N GLU A 93 -2.51 14.85 -1.86
CA GLU A 93 -1.22 15.34 -2.39
C GLU A 93 -1.38 16.69 -3.09
N ASP A 94 -2.60 17.05 -3.48
CA ASP A 94 -2.93 18.28 -4.20
C ASP A 94 -3.04 19.53 -3.30
N LEU A 95 -2.94 19.37 -1.98
CA LEU A 95 -3.04 20.48 -1.02
C LEU A 95 -1.71 21.20 -0.73
N ASP A 96 -0.57 20.64 -1.16
CA ASP A 96 0.77 21.21 -0.91
C ASP A 96 1.32 22.04 -2.11
N SER A 97 0.44 22.50 -3.01
CA SER A 97 0.80 23.32 -4.20
C SER A 97 0.67 24.83 -3.98
#